data_AF-A0A1E3Y3Z0-F1
#
_entry.id   AF-A0A1E3Y3Z0-F1
#
_cell.length_a   1.000
_cell.length_b   1.000
_cell.length_c   1.000
_cell.angle_alpha   90.00
_cell.angle_beta   90.00
_cell.angle_gamma   90.00
#
_symmetry.space_group_name_H-M   'P 1'
#
loop_
_entity.id
_entity.type
_entity.pdbx_description
1 polymer ?
#
loop_
_entity_poly.entity_id
_entity_poly.type
_entity_poly.pdbx_seq_one_letter_code
_entity_poly.pdbx_strand_id
1 'polypeptide(L)'
;MAIDLEAPLRFLHTAFRSDDWIAILLKSHDTGGSAQRVGPMSLIASPRFQAWLRAENARRFSVFVSVNAIRPQRKARTRDAIGDIRHVFLDADRDGPLLLATIQARRDLPPPSFVIHSSPNRLHVLWRVAGFTKEEVEALQKRLAAELGTDKTATSCAQVTRMPGFFNHKYRPGPMVGVGYAPGRSVFSPRDFPLQQTASALPPPDSTNHRSSHSSDVLDRARRYIATIPPAVAGNHGDTATFRVCCRLVRGFALGDDEALDVLASWNSACLPPWSEEELRAKLAGARRYGREPLGGLLGGPAPHPSAG
;
A
#
# COMPACT_ATOMS: atom_id res chain seq x y z
N MET A 1 -18.14 16.42 -23.51
CA MET A 1 -17.84 14.98 -23.48
C MET A 1 -18.93 14.32 -22.66
N ALA A 2 -19.79 13.50 -23.27
CA ALA A 2 -20.93 12.87 -22.60
C ALA A 2 -20.44 11.84 -21.57
N ILE A 3 -21.11 11.75 -20.42
CA ILE A 3 -20.86 10.70 -19.42
C ILE A 3 -21.28 9.38 -20.05
N ASP A 4 -20.38 8.40 -20.11
CA ASP A 4 -20.72 7.04 -20.49
C ASP A 4 -21.54 6.40 -19.37
N LEU A 5 -22.86 6.31 -19.58
CA LEU A 5 -23.82 5.78 -18.61
C LEU A 5 -23.70 4.26 -18.44
N GLU A 6 -23.12 3.57 -19.41
CA GLU A 6 -23.01 2.11 -19.43
C GLU A 6 -21.70 1.62 -18.82
N ALA A 7 -20.62 2.42 -18.89
CA ALA A 7 -19.33 2.06 -18.33
C ALA A 7 -19.37 1.62 -16.85
N PRO A 8 -20.06 2.33 -15.93
CA PRO A 8 -20.13 1.91 -14.53
C PRO A 8 -20.84 0.56 -14.37
N LEU A 9 -21.97 0.36 -15.06
CA LEU A 9 -22.76 -0.87 -14.98
C LEU A 9 -22.00 -2.06 -15.57
N ARG A 10 -21.39 -1.88 -16.74
CA ARG A 10 -20.55 -2.89 -17.39
C ARG A 10 -19.39 -3.30 -16.48
N PHE A 11 -18.72 -2.34 -15.85
CA PHE A 11 -17.64 -2.63 -14.92
C PHE A 11 -18.15 -3.44 -13.73
N LEU A 12 -19.21 -2.98 -13.07
CA LEU A 12 -19.81 -3.65 -11.92
C LEU A 12 -20.20 -5.11 -12.23
N HIS A 13 -20.97 -5.33 -13.31
CA HIS A 13 -21.43 -6.67 -13.70
C HIS A 13 -20.31 -7.61 -14.16
N THR A 14 -19.16 -7.06 -14.55
CA THR A 14 -18.01 -7.88 -14.93
C THR A 14 -17.11 -8.17 -13.73
N ALA A 15 -16.95 -7.21 -12.81
CA ALA A 15 -16.05 -7.30 -11.66
C ALA A 15 -16.64 -8.12 -10.51
N PHE A 16 -17.96 -8.08 -10.29
CA PHE A 16 -18.61 -8.69 -9.13
C PHE A 16 -19.66 -9.73 -9.52
N ARG A 17 -19.97 -10.63 -8.58
CA ARG A 17 -21.12 -11.53 -8.68
C ARG A 17 -22.41 -10.78 -8.33
N SER A 18 -23.55 -11.26 -8.79
CA SER A 18 -24.85 -10.59 -8.58
C SER A 18 -25.31 -10.56 -7.13
N ASP A 19 -24.83 -11.50 -6.30
CA ASP A 19 -25.10 -11.63 -4.87
C ASP A 19 -24.08 -10.90 -3.98
N ASP A 20 -22.99 -10.37 -4.57
CA ASP A 20 -21.98 -9.64 -3.81
C ASP A 20 -22.57 -8.36 -3.20
N TRP A 21 -22.10 -8.02 -2.02
CA TRP A 21 -22.21 -6.67 -1.47
C TRP A 21 -20.91 -5.91 -1.72
N ILE A 22 -21.01 -4.63 -2.08
CA ILE A 22 -19.84 -3.78 -2.33
C ILE A 22 -20.00 -2.43 -1.63
N ALA A 23 -18.89 -1.72 -1.42
CA ALA A 23 -18.90 -0.34 -0.94
C ALA A 23 -18.71 0.64 -2.08
N ILE A 24 -19.50 1.71 -2.07
CA ILE A 24 -19.23 2.94 -2.80
C ILE A 24 -18.73 3.99 -1.82
N LEU A 25 -17.58 4.60 -2.14
CA LEU A 25 -17.01 5.72 -1.41
C LEU A 25 -17.04 6.96 -2.28
N LEU A 26 -17.60 8.04 -1.73
CA LEU A 26 -17.58 9.37 -2.29
C LEU A 26 -16.57 10.21 -1.51
N LYS A 27 -15.72 10.95 -2.23
CA LYS A 27 -14.75 11.87 -1.64
C LYS A 27 -14.74 13.19 -2.38
N SER A 28 -15.04 14.28 -1.68
CA SER A 28 -14.84 15.63 -2.17
C SER A 28 -13.41 16.08 -1.84
N HIS A 29 -12.68 16.49 -2.87
CA HIS A 29 -11.34 17.07 -2.69
C HIS A 29 -11.40 18.58 -2.40
N ASP A 30 -12.53 19.22 -2.71
CA ASP A 30 -12.73 20.66 -2.48
C ASP A 30 -13.13 20.95 -1.03
N THR A 31 -13.99 20.10 -0.44
CA THR A 31 -14.52 20.31 0.92
C THR A 31 -13.94 19.35 1.96
N GLY A 32 -13.20 18.32 1.54
CA GLY A 32 -12.77 17.22 2.39
C GLY A 32 -13.88 16.25 2.80
N GLY A 33 -15.15 16.54 2.43
CA GLY A 33 -16.29 15.70 2.76
C GLY A 33 -16.19 14.29 2.18
N SER A 34 -16.70 13.30 2.92
CA SER A 34 -16.76 11.92 2.47
C SER A 34 -18.07 11.24 2.86
N ALA A 35 -18.51 10.29 2.04
CA ALA A 35 -19.67 9.46 2.32
C ALA A 35 -19.42 8.04 1.83
N GLN A 36 -19.93 7.06 2.55
CA GLN A 36 -19.86 5.66 2.15
C GLN A 36 -21.25 5.03 2.13
N ARG A 37 -21.49 4.14 1.17
CA ARG A 37 -22.65 3.28 1.11
C ARG A 37 -22.19 1.86 0.88
N VAL A 38 -22.71 0.92 1.64
CA VAL A 38 -22.48 -0.52 1.44
C VAL A 38 -23.84 -1.15 1.16
N GLY A 39 -23.91 -1.97 0.12
CA GLY A 39 -25.17 -2.58 -0.29
C GLY A 39 -24.96 -3.70 -1.32
N PRO A 40 -26.02 -4.46 -1.60
CA PRO A 40 -25.98 -5.50 -2.62
C PRO A 40 -25.77 -4.88 -4.01
N MET A 41 -25.17 -5.66 -4.90
CA MET A 41 -24.97 -5.31 -6.29
C MET A 41 -26.26 -4.86 -6.99
N SER A 42 -27.40 -5.49 -6.70
CA SER A 42 -28.71 -5.11 -7.24
C SER A 42 -29.13 -3.68 -6.88
N LEU A 43 -28.84 -3.23 -5.65
CA LEU A 43 -29.11 -1.86 -5.22
C LEU A 43 -28.17 -0.88 -5.92
N ILE A 44 -26.87 -1.19 -5.93
CA ILE A 44 -25.83 -0.27 -6.42
C ILE A 44 -25.89 -0.12 -7.94
N ALA A 45 -26.23 -1.18 -8.67
CA ALA A 45 -26.46 -1.16 -10.10
C ALA A 45 -27.85 -0.59 -10.49
N SER A 46 -28.73 -0.30 -9.52
CA SER A 46 -30.08 0.19 -9.84
C SER A 46 -30.03 1.58 -10.53
N PRO A 47 -30.97 1.88 -11.45
CA PRO A 47 -31.02 3.17 -12.13
C PRO A 47 -31.08 4.36 -11.17
N ARG A 48 -31.82 4.22 -10.06
CA ARG A 48 -31.93 5.26 -9.02
C ARG A 48 -30.60 5.52 -8.34
N PHE A 49 -29.86 4.47 -7.97
CA PHE A 49 -28.58 4.62 -7.30
C PHE A 49 -27.52 5.20 -8.25
N GLN A 50 -27.49 4.75 -9.51
CA GLN A 50 -26.60 5.32 -10.52
C GLN A 50 -26.91 6.80 -10.82
N ALA A 51 -28.19 7.19 -10.85
CA ALA A 51 -28.57 8.59 -10.96
C ALA A 51 -28.07 9.44 -9.77
N TRP A 52 -28.17 8.90 -8.56
CA TRP A 52 -27.60 9.55 -7.38
C TRP A 52 -26.07 9.71 -7.48
N LEU A 53 -25.34 8.68 -7.91
CA LEU A 53 -23.87 8.78 -8.10
C LEU A 53 -23.49 9.85 -9.12
N ARG A 54 -24.25 9.99 -10.21
CA ARG A 54 -24.02 11.06 -11.19
C ARG A 54 -24.25 12.44 -10.60
N ALA A 55 -25.30 12.61 -9.79
CA ALA A 55 -25.56 13.86 -9.10
C ALA A 55 -24.44 14.23 -8.11
N GLU A 56 -23.94 13.26 -7.34
CA GLU A 56 -22.81 13.48 -6.43
C GLU A 56 -21.50 13.78 -7.20
N ASN A 57 -21.26 13.10 -8.32
CA ASN A 57 -20.10 13.39 -9.16
C ASN A 57 -20.19 14.80 -9.78
N ALA A 58 -21.37 15.24 -10.22
CA ALA A 58 -21.60 16.61 -10.66
C ALA A 58 -21.36 17.65 -9.55
N ARG A 59 -21.61 17.28 -8.28
CA ARG A 59 -21.23 18.05 -7.07
C ARG A 59 -19.75 17.91 -6.69
N ARG A 60 -18.92 17.41 -7.60
CA ARG A 60 -17.47 17.27 -7.45
C ARG A 60 -17.01 16.22 -6.45
N PHE A 61 -17.84 15.24 -6.13
CA PHE A 61 -17.38 14.04 -5.44
C PHE A 61 -16.74 13.06 -6.41
N SER A 62 -15.51 12.64 -6.13
CA SER A 62 -14.94 11.49 -6.81
C SER A 62 -15.62 10.21 -6.33
N VAL A 63 -15.95 9.32 -7.27
CA VAL A 63 -16.61 8.04 -7.00
C VAL A 63 -15.59 6.89 -7.00
N PHE A 64 -15.63 6.09 -5.95
CA PHE A 64 -14.81 4.90 -5.78
C PHE A 64 -15.68 3.70 -5.43
N VAL A 65 -15.17 2.51 -5.73
CA VAL A 65 -15.81 1.23 -5.42
C VAL A 65 -14.81 0.30 -4.73
N SER A 66 -15.27 -0.50 -3.76
CA SER A 66 -14.42 -1.51 -3.12
C SER A 66 -13.87 -2.48 -4.16
N VAL A 67 -12.60 -2.85 -4.02
CA VAL A 67 -11.96 -3.85 -4.88
C VAL A 67 -12.57 -5.23 -4.61
N ASN A 68 -12.83 -5.57 -3.35
CA ASN A 68 -13.34 -6.89 -2.96
C ASN A 68 -14.75 -6.81 -2.40
N ALA A 69 -15.44 -7.95 -2.37
CA ALA A 69 -16.80 -8.04 -1.87
C ALA A 69 -16.81 -7.92 -0.34
N ILE A 70 -17.87 -7.32 0.18
CA ILE A 70 -18.07 -7.02 1.60
C ILE A 70 -19.11 -8.00 2.12
N ARG A 71 -18.99 -8.40 3.38
CA ARG A 71 -20.01 -9.20 4.06
C ARG A 71 -21.33 -8.42 4.12
N PRO A 72 -22.49 -9.09 3.92
CA PRO A 72 -23.79 -8.44 4.04
C PRO A 72 -23.95 -7.66 5.35
N GLN A 73 -24.73 -6.59 5.30
CA GLN A 73 -25.11 -5.75 6.46
C GLN A 73 -23.97 -5.02 7.17
N ARG A 74 -22.72 -5.09 6.68
CA ARG A 74 -21.63 -4.26 7.20
C ARG A 74 -21.77 -2.83 6.72
N LYS A 75 -21.56 -1.87 7.63
CA LYS A 75 -21.60 -0.43 7.33
C LYS A 75 -20.24 0.14 6.89
N ALA A 76 -19.16 -0.59 7.20
CA ALA A 76 -17.78 -0.16 7.00
C ALA A 76 -16.98 -1.15 6.15
N ARG A 77 -16.00 -0.63 5.41
CA ARG A 77 -15.07 -1.36 4.54
C ARG A 77 -13.75 -1.61 5.27
N THR A 78 -13.80 -2.28 6.42
CA THR A 78 -12.61 -2.71 7.16
C THR A 78 -12.11 -4.04 6.61
N ARG A 79 -10.86 -4.42 6.94
CA ARG A 79 -10.29 -5.74 6.60
C ARG A 79 -11.23 -6.88 7.04
N ASP A 80 -11.80 -6.79 8.23
CA ASP A 80 -12.74 -7.79 8.77
C ASP A 80 -14.13 -7.73 8.15
N ALA A 81 -14.47 -6.67 7.43
CA ALA A 81 -15.71 -6.58 6.70
C ALA A 81 -15.64 -7.24 5.32
N ILE A 82 -14.45 -7.45 4.77
CA ILE A 82 -14.27 -8.15 3.49
C ILE A 82 -14.75 -9.60 3.62
N GLY A 83 -15.65 -10.00 2.72
CA GLY A 83 -16.25 -11.33 2.67
C GLY A 83 -15.48 -12.23 1.71
N ASP A 84 -15.44 -11.84 0.45
CA ASP A 84 -14.77 -12.58 -0.62
C ASP A 84 -13.72 -11.73 -1.31
N ILE A 85 -12.59 -12.36 -1.62
CA ILE A 85 -11.61 -11.80 -2.54
C ILE A 85 -12.10 -12.03 -3.96
N ARG A 86 -12.38 -10.93 -4.66
CA ARG A 86 -12.78 -10.92 -6.07
C ARG A 86 -11.65 -10.46 -6.98
N HIS A 87 -10.67 -9.73 -6.44
CA HIS A 87 -9.58 -9.21 -7.24
C HIS A 87 -8.23 -9.21 -6.52
N VAL A 88 -7.18 -9.49 -7.30
CA VAL A 88 -5.81 -8.99 -7.03
C VAL A 88 -5.70 -7.61 -7.64
N PHE A 89 -5.15 -6.64 -6.90
CA PHE A 89 -5.12 -5.23 -7.27
C PHE A 89 -3.72 -4.63 -7.14
N LEU A 90 -3.32 -3.82 -8.13
CA LEU A 90 -2.14 -2.97 -8.09
C LEU A 90 -2.48 -1.53 -8.46
N ASP A 91 -1.92 -0.57 -7.73
CA ASP A 91 -2.08 0.87 -7.99
C ASP A 91 -0.77 1.46 -8.55
N ALA A 92 -0.80 1.84 -9.82
CA ALA A 92 0.32 2.44 -10.51
C ALA A 92 0.19 3.96 -10.52
N ASP A 93 0.92 4.59 -9.59
CA ASP A 93 0.91 6.04 -9.43
C ASP A 93 1.79 6.81 -10.45
N ARG A 94 2.60 6.09 -11.21
CA ARG A 94 3.50 6.61 -12.27
C ARG A 94 3.64 5.60 -13.41
N ASP A 95 3.90 6.11 -14.61
CA ASP A 95 4.32 5.36 -15.80
C ASP A 95 3.48 4.11 -16.12
N GLY A 96 2.15 4.26 -16.08
CA GLY A 96 1.21 3.19 -16.39
C GLY A 96 1.52 2.35 -17.65
N PRO A 97 1.82 2.96 -18.82
CA PRO A 97 2.16 2.19 -20.02
C PRO A 97 3.36 1.25 -19.86
N LEU A 98 4.41 1.69 -19.14
CA LEU A 98 5.58 0.86 -18.86
C LEU A 98 5.21 -0.32 -17.95
N LEU A 99 4.37 -0.09 -16.94
CA LEU A 99 3.87 -1.17 -16.08
C LEU A 99 3.10 -2.22 -16.89
N LEU A 100 2.21 -1.82 -17.80
CA LEU A 100 1.46 -2.77 -18.63
C LEU A 100 2.39 -3.59 -19.53
N ALA A 101 3.37 -2.95 -20.17
CA ALA A 101 4.38 -3.64 -20.95
C ALA A 101 5.19 -4.64 -20.10
N THR A 102 5.52 -4.26 -18.86
CA THR A 102 6.26 -5.10 -17.91
C THR A 102 5.43 -6.32 -17.48
N ILE A 103 4.14 -6.13 -17.18
CA ILE A 103 3.22 -7.22 -16.86
C ILE A 103 3.02 -8.13 -18.06
N GLN A 104 2.87 -7.59 -19.27
CA GLN A 104 2.69 -8.38 -20.49
C GLN A 104 3.92 -9.23 -20.83
N ALA A 105 5.12 -8.76 -20.47
CA ALA A 105 6.37 -9.51 -20.66
C ALA A 105 6.57 -10.65 -19.63
N ARG A 106 5.83 -10.63 -18.50
CA ARG A 106 5.93 -11.67 -17.46
C ARG A 106 5.16 -12.92 -17.86
N ARG A 107 5.88 -14.05 -17.98
CA ARG A 107 5.30 -15.35 -18.31
C ARG A 107 4.62 -16.04 -17.13
N ASP A 108 4.94 -15.60 -15.92
CA ASP A 108 4.45 -16.13 -14.65
C ASP A 108 3.21 -15.40 -14.14
N LEU A 109 2.73 -14.38 -14.88
CA LEU A 109 1.49 -13.66 -14.58
C LEU A 109 0.47 -13.84 -15.71
N PRO A 110 -0.81 -14.05 -15.38
CA PRO A 110 -1.86 -13.99 -16.38
C PRO A 110 -2.07 -12.54 -16.85
N PRO A 111 -2.69 -12.33 -18.02
CA PRO A 111 -3.07 -10.99 -18.45
C PRO A 111 -4.08 -10.36 -17.46
N PRO A 112 -3.97 -9.06 -17.15
CA PRO A 112 -4.93 -8.36 -16.30
C PRO A 112 -6.36 -8.47 -16.84
N SER A 113 -7.34 -8.65 -15.96
CA SER A 113 -8.75 -8.64 -16.35
C SER A 113 -9.24 -7.23 -16.67
N PHE A 114 -8.75 -6.24 -15.92
CA PHE A 114 -9.10 -4.84 -16.08
C PHE A 114 -7.88 -3.94 -15.94
N VAL A 115 -7.88 -2.86 -16.72
CA VAL A 115 -6.97 -1.72 -16.54
C VAL A 115 -7.82 -0.47 -16.42
N ILE A 116 -7.86 0.13 -15.23
CA ILE A 116 -8.61 1.36 -14.98
C ILE A 116 -7.66 2.54 -15.15
N HIS A 117 -7.96 3.43 -16.09
CA HIS A 117 -7.21 4.67 -16.28
C HIS A 117 -7.76 5.75 -15.34
N SER A 118 -7.11 5.93 -14.18
CA SER A 118 -7.60 6.81 -13.11
C SER A 118 -7.28 8.29 -13.35
N SER A 119 -6.17 8.57 -14.04
CA SER A 119 -5.76 9.87 -14.56
C SER A 119 -4.67 9.68 -15.63
N PRO A 120 -4.20 10.71 -16.35
CA PRO A 120 -3.06 10.57 -17.26
C PRO A 120 -1.88 9.87 -16.58
N ASN A 121 -1.34 8.83 -17.22
CA ASN A 121 -0.23 7.99 -16.76
C ASN A 121 -0.43 7.23 -15.44
N ARG A 122 -1.62 7.26 -14.83
CA ARG A 122 -1.95 6.47 -13.63
C ARG A 122 -3.01 5.45 -13.94
N LEU A 123 -2.76 4.22 -13.50
CA LEU A 123 -3.68 3.13 -13.75
C LEU A 123 -3.77 2.18 -12.57
N HIS A 124 -4.93 1.56 -12.45
CA HIS A 124 -5.13 0.46 -11.52
C HIS A 124 -5.26 -0.82 -12.33
N VAL A 125 -4.45 -1.82 -11.99
CA VAL A 125 -4.46 -3.14 -12.64
C VAL A 125 -5.21 -4.10 -11.74
N LEU A 126 -6.16 -4.82 -12.32
CA LEU A 126 -6.97 -5.79 -11.60
C LEU A 126 -7.02 -7.12 -12.33
N TRP A 127 -6.87 -8.21 -11.58
CA TRP A 127 -7.18 -9.56 -12.03
C TRP A 127 -8.40 -10.04 -11.27
N ARG A 128 -9.40 -10.58 -11.97
CA ARG A 128 -10.52 -11.28 -11.35
C ARG A 128 -10.02 -12.61 -10.79
N VAL A 129 -10.28 -12.86 -9.52
CA VAL A 129 -9.82 -14.06 -8.83
C VAL A 129 -10.91 -14.72 -7.99
N ALA A 130 -10.69 -15.99 -7.66
CA ALA A 130 -11.45 -16.74 -6.66
C ALA A 130 -10.50 -17.64 -5.86
N GLY A 131 -10.90 -18.01 -4.63
CA GLY A 131 -10.16 -18.95 -3.80
C GLY A 131 -8.96 -18.38 -3.03
N PHE A 132 -8.76 -17.06 -3.04
CA PHE A 132 -7.79 -16.38 -2.20
C PHE A 132 -8.35 -16.12 -0.79
N THR A 133 -7.52 -16.34 0.23
CA THR A 133 -7.68 -15.72 1.56
C THR A 133 -7.24 -14.26 1.55
N LYS A 134 -7.55 -13.51 2.62
CA LYS A 134 -7.13 -12.11 2.78
C LYS A 134 -5.62 -12.00 2.90
N GLU A 135 -5.01 -12.93 3.63
CA GLU A 135 -3.59 -13.00 3.89
C GLU A 135 -2.81 -13.26 2.59
N GLU A 136 -3.25 -14.24 1.80
CA GLU A 136 -2.63 -14.59 0.52
C GLU A 136 -2.70 -13.44 -0.49
N VAL A 137 -3.88 -12.80 -0.65
CA VAL A 137 -4.02 -11.70 -1.62
C VAL A 137 -3.20 -10.49 -1.19
N GLU A 138 -3.18 -10.15 0.11
CA GLU A 138 -2.38 -9.04 0.61
C GLU A 138 -0.87 -9.31 0.45
N ALA A 139 -0.43 -10.55 0.69
CA ALA A 139 0.97 -10.96 0.48
C ALA A 139 1.37 -10.88 -1.01
N LEU A 140 0.52 -11.40 -1.91
CA LEU A 140 0.73 -11.32 -3.35
C LEU A 140 0.78 -9.87 -3.84
N GLN A 141 -0.18 -9.03 -3.45
CA GLN A 141 -0.22 -7.61 -3.83
C GLN A 141 1.02 -6.86 -3.36
N LYS A 142 1.49 -7.10 -2.12
CA LYS A 142 2.73 -6.50 -1.60
C LYS A 142 3.95 -6.91 -2.39
N ARG A 143 4.09 -8.20 -2.72
CA ARG A 143 5.19 -8.74 -3.52
C ARG A 143 5.18 -8.11 -4.91
N LEU A 144 4.06 -8.19 -5.62
CA LEU A 144 3.93 -7.62 -6.96
C LEU A 144 4.16 -6.11 -6.97
N ALA A 145 3.68 -5.38 -5.95
CA ALA A 145 3.95 -3.95 -5.84
C ALA A 145 5.44 -3.64 -5.65
N ALA A 146 6.17 -4.49 -4.92
CA ALA A 146 7.61 -4.35 -4.75
C ALA A 146 8.38 -4.68 -6.05
N GLU A 147 8.04 -5.78 -6.71
CA GLU A 147 8.68 -6.25 -7.95
C GLU A 147 8.44 -5.30 -9.12
N LEU A 148 7.22 -4.76 -9.23
CA LEU A 148 6.79 -3.93 -10.36
C LEU A 148 6.88 -2.42 -10.07
N GLY A 149 7.37 -2.04 -8.88
CA GLY A 149 7.59 -0.64 -8.52
C GLY A 149 6.31 0.20 -8.37
N THR A 150 5.18 -0.42 -8.02
CA THR A 150 3.88 0.27 -7.85
C THR A 150 3.69 0.76 -6.39
N ASP A 151 2.55 1.37 -6.06
CA ASP A 151 2.29 1.84 -4.69
C ASP A 151 2.24 0.67 -3.70
N LYS A 152 3.25 0.61 -2.82
CA LYS A 152 3.41 -0.44 -1.80
C LYS A 152 2.39 -0.32 -0.67
N THR A 153 1.75 0.83 -0.51
CA THR A 153 0.72 1.08 0.52
C THR A 153 -0.68 0.68 0.06
N ALA A 154 -0.90 0.59 -1.26
CA ALA A 154 -2.16 0.25 -1.88
C ALA A 154 -2.46 -1.26 -1.92
N THR A 155 -2.06 -2.01 -0.88
CA THR A 155 -1.98 -3.49 -0.93
C THR A 155 -2.94 -4.22 0.02
N SER A 156 -3.84 -3.50 0.70
CA SER A 156 -4.86 -4.11 1.56
C SER A 156 -5.98 -4.78 0.74
N CYS A 157 -6.50 -5.91 1.22
CA CYS A 157 -7.69 -6.54 0.63
C CYS A 157 -8.94 -5.64 0.73
N ALA A 158 -8.92 -4.68 1.64
CA ALA A 158 -10.01 -3.73 1.79
C ALA A 158 -9.95 -2.58 0.78
N GLN A 159 -8.98 -2.49 -0.14
CA GLN A 159 -8.78 -1.32 -0.99
C GLN A 159 -10.02 -0.90 -1.81
N VAL A 160 -10.01 0.35 -2.26
CA VAL A 160 -10.99 0.90 -3.22
C VAL A 160 -10.29 1.30 -4.51
N THR A 161 -10.99 1.18 -5.61
CA THR A 161 -10.55 1.65 -6.93
C THR A 161 -11.47 2.76 -7.42
N ARG A 162 -11.02 3.53 -8.41
CA ARG A 162 -11.87 4.52 -9.09
C ARG A 162 -12.97 3.82 -9.88
N MET A 163 -14.18 4.35 -9.83
CA MET A 163 -15.28 3.80 -10.59
C MET A 163 -15.26 4.34 -12.03
N PRO A 164 -15.16 3.48 -13.06
CA PRO A 164 -15.21 3.91 -14.46
C PRO A 164 -16.53 4.62 -14.79
N GLY A 165 -16.48 5.55 -15.75
CA GLY A 165 -17.64 6.36 -16.18
C GLY A 165 -17.90 7.61 -15.32
N PHE A 166 -17.11 7.87 -14.28
CA PHE A 166 -17.19 9.09 -13.47
C PHE A 166 -15.94 9.96 -13.61
N PHE A 167 -16.07 11.26 -13.36
CA PHE A 167 -14.93 12.18 -13.35
C PHE A 167 -14.11 12.05 -12.06
N ASN A 168 -12.79 12.05 -12.20
CA ASN A 168 -11.85 12.14 -11.09
C ASN A 168 -11.61 13.61 -10.71
N HIS A 169 -12.28 14.06 -9.64
CA HIS A 169 -12.20 15.43 -9.14
C HIS A 169 -10.98 15.72 -8.24
N LYS A 170 -10.00 14.80 -8.15
CA LYS A 170 -8.70 15.09 -7.52
C LYS A 170 -7.91 16.15 -8.29
N TYR A 171 -8.19 16.32 -9.58
CA TYR A 171 -7.49 17.24 -10.50
C TYR A 171 -8.45 18.28 -11.09
N ARG A 172 -7.89 19.38 -11.63
CA ARG A 172 -8.64 20.40 -12.39
C ARG A 172 -7.93 20.70 -13.73
N PRO A 173 -8.59 20.48 -14.88
CA PRO A 173 -9.85 19.75 -15.05
C PRO A 173 -9.71 18.28 -14.62
N GLY A 174 -10.81 17.68 -14.15
CA GLY A 174 -10.81 16.27 -13.72
C GLY A 174 -10.92 15.33 -14.92
N PRO A 175 -10.03 14.35 -15.11
CA PRO A 175 -10.15 13.38 -16.19
C PRO A 175 -11.33 12.43 -15.95
N MET A 176 -11.98 11.97 -17.01
CA MET A 176 -12.96 10.89 -16.92
C MET A 176 -12.23 9.57 -16.70
N VAL A 177 -12.70 8.77 -15.74
CA VAL A 177 -12.11 7.46 -15.44
C VAL A 177 -12.56 6.47 -16.50
N GLY A 178 -11.59 5.92 -17.24
CA GLY A 178 -11.81 4.89 -18.26
C GLY A 178 -11.44 3.50 -17.78
N VAL A 179 -11.86 2.47 -18.52
CA VAL A 179 -11.49 1.08 -18.25
C VAL A 179 -11.25 0.32 -19.56
N GLY A 180 -10.13 -0.40 -19.63
CA GLY A 180 -9.85 -1.43 -20.62
C GLY A 180 -10.15 -2.81 -20.06
N TYR A 181 -10.71 -3.69 -20.90
CA TYR A 181 -11.04 -5.07 -20.56
C TYR A 181 -10.15 -6.01 -21.36
N ALA A 182 -9.63 -7.06 -20.72
CA ALA A 182 -8.99 -8.14 -21.47
C ALA A 182 -10.02 -8.95 -22.25
N PRO A 183 -9.62 -9.55 -23.39
CA PRO A 183 -10.45 -10.51 -24.09
C PRO A 183 -10.67 -11.76 -23.22
N GLY A 184 -11.94 -12.13 -23.03
CA GLY A 184 -12.35 -13.25 -22.19
C GLY A 184 -12.82 -12.86 -20.79
N ARG A 185 -13.47 -13.80 -20.10
CA ARG A 185 -14.02 -13.61 -18.74
C ARG A 185 -13.37 -14.53 -17.71
N SER A 186 -12.08 -14.81 -17.88
CA SER A 186 -11.32 -15.70 -17.00
C SER A 186 -11.35 -15.20 -15.55
N VAL A 187 -11.47 -16.15 -14.64
CA VAL A 187 -11.35 -15.95 -13.19
C VAL A 187 -10.17 -16.82 -12.76
N PHE A 188 -9.14 -16.18 -12.22
CA PHE A 188 -7.90 -16.84 -11.83
C PHE A 188 -7.98 -17.33 -10.37
N SER A 189 -7.10 -18.24 -10.01
CA SER A 189 -6.94 -18.82 -8.68
C SER A 189 -5.55 -18.51 -8.14
N PRO A 190 -5.25 -18.77 -6.85
CA PRO A 190 -3.90 -18.60 -6.32
C PRO A 190 -2.80 -19.32 -7.12
N ARG A 191 -3.13 -20.44 -7.77
CA ARG A 191 -2.18 -21.25 -8.55
C ARG A 191 -1.74 -20.60 -9.86
N ASP A 192 -2.53 -19.65 -10.35
CA ASP A 192 -2.23 -18.91 -11.58
C ASP A 192 -1.23 -17.77 -11.34
N PHE A 193 -0.85 -17.50 -10.09
CA PHE A 193 0.09 -16.45 -9.71
C PHE A 193 1.39 -17.06 -9.17
N PRO A 194 2.52 -16.31 -9.23
CA PRO A 194 3.80 -16.79 -8.75
C PRO A 194 3.70 -17.18 -7.28
N LEU A 195 4.11 -18.42 -6.97
CA LEU A 195 4.14 -18.93 -5.61
C LEU A 195 5.03 -18.04 -4.74
N GLN A 196 4.66 -17.91 -3.47
CA GLN A 196 5.55 -17.32 -2.48
C GLN A 196 6.77 -18.25 -2.37
N GLN A 197 7.93 -17.81 -2.87
CA GLN A 197 9.19 -18.45 -2.46
C GLN A 197 9.31 -18.20 -0.95
N THR A 198 8.93 -19.20 -0.16
CA THR A 198 9.54 -19.36 1.15
C THR A 198 11.02 -19.50 0.88
N ALA A 199 11.83 -18.55 1.33
CA ALA A 199 13.25 -18.78 1.46
C ALA A 199 13.39 -20.11 2.20
N SER A 200 13.83 -21.15 1.49
CA SER A 200 14.10 -22.45 2.10
C SER A 200 15.07 -22.18 3.24
N ALA A 201 14.65 -22.51 4.46
CA ALA A 201 15.55 -22.57 5.59
C ALA A 201 16.64 -23.59 5.23
N LEU A 202 17.77 -23.10 4.74
CA LEU A 202 19.00 -23.88 4.76
C LEU A 202 19.33 -24.12 6.24
N PRO A 203 19.71 -25.35 6.63
CA PRO A 203 20.24 -25.59 7.98
C PRO A 203 21.44 -24.64 8.18
N PRO A 204 21.59 -24.05 9.38
CA PRO A 204 22.64 -23.08 9.62
C PRO A 204 24.00 -23.77 9.40
N PRO A 205 24.90 -23.21 8.56
CA PRO A 205 26.28 -23.66 8.55
C PRO A 205 26.90 -23.32 9.90
N ASP A 206 27.62 -24.30 10.44
CA ASP A 206 28.39 -24.25 11.68
C ASP A 206 29.07 -22.89 11.83
N SER A 207 28.67 -22.17 12.88
CA SER A 207 29.05 -20.79 13.14
C SER A 207 29.95 -20.74 14.36
N THR A 208 31.25 -20.81 14.13
CA THR A 208 32.24 -20.33 15.11
C THR A 208 33.24 -19.43 14.41
N ASN A 209 33.30 -18.17 14.87
CA ASN A 209 34.38 -17.18 14.70
C ASN A 209 34.33 -16.07 13.63
N HIS A 210 33.27 -15.88 12.83
CA HIS A 210 33.21 -14.72 11.88
C HIS A 210 32.13 -13.65 12.15
N ARG A 211 31.17 -13.88 13.06
CA ARG A 211 30.05 -12.93 13.31
C ARG A 211 30.36 -11.82 14.32
N SER A 212 31.32 -12.00 15.23
CA SER A 212 31.60 -11.03 16.29
C SER A 212 32.25 -9.74 15.77
N SER A 213 33.19 -9.85 14.83
CA SER A 213 33.86 -8.69 14.21
C SER A 213 32.92 -7.87 13.32
N HIS A 214 32.01 -8.51 12.57
CA HIS A 214 31.07 -7.79 11.72
C HIS A 214 29.97 -7.06 12.52
N SER A 215 29.54 -7.59 13.67
CA SER A 215 28.55 -6.92 14.53
C SER A 215 29.13 -5.66 15.19
N SER A 216 30.37 -5.72 15.70
CA SER A 216 31.02 -4.57 16.34
C SER A 216 31.22 -3.41 15.36
N ASP A 217 31.62 -3.70 14.12
CA ASP A 217 31.87 -2.68 13.10
C ASP A 217 30.58 -1.93 12.70
N VAL A 218 29.45 -2.65 12.64
CA VAL A 218 28.15 -2.05 12.33
C VAL A 218 27.65 -1.18 13.49
N LEU A 219 27.81 -1.64 14.74
CA LEU A 219 27.46 -0.87 15.93
C LEU A 219 28.27 0.43 16.03
N ASP A 220 29.58 0.38 15.84
CA ASP A 220 30.44 1.57 15.94
C ASP A 220 30.20 2.57 14.82
N ARG A 221 29.79 2.08 13.64
CA ARG A 221 29.37 2.92 12.53
C ARG A 221 28.02 3.57 12.78
N ALA A 222 27.07 2.85 13.37
CA ALA A 222 25.77 3.39 13.76
C ALA A 222 25.93 4.48 14.84
N ARG A 223 26.76 4.24 15.87
CA ARG A 223 27.10 5.23 16.91
C ARG A 223 27.66 6.52 16.32
N ARG A 224 28.67 6.39 15.44
CA ARG A 224 29.27 7.55 14.75
C ARG A 224 28.25 8.31 13.89
N TYR A 225 27.35 7.60 13.21
CA TYR A 225 26.33 8.22 12.39
C TYR A 225 25.34 9.04 13.22
N ILE A 226 24.75 8.46 14.28
CA ILE A 226 23.75 9.17 15.06
C ILE A 226 24.34 10.31 15.90
N ALA A 227 25.62 10.25 16.25
CA ALA A 227 26.32 11.36 16.91
C ALA A 227 26.35 12.64 16.06
N THR A 228 26.15 12.54 14.74
CA THR A 228 26.02 13.70 13.84
C THR A 228 24.61 14.30 13.80
N ILE A 229 23.62 13.64 14.39
CA ILE A 229 22.22 14.07 14.36
C ILE A 229 21.95 14.92 15.62
N PRO A 230 21.40 16.13 15.49
CA PRO A 230 21.05 16.95 16.66
C PRO A 230 20.08 16.23 17.61
N PRO A 231 20.23 16.37 18.94
CA PRO A 231 19.32 15.75 19.89
C PRO A 231 17.90 16.31 19.80
N ALA A 232 16.91 15.49 20.17
CA ALA A 232 15.51 15.89 20.17
C ALA A 232 15.18 16.82 21.37
N VAL A 233 14.38 17.87 21.11
CA VAL A 233 13.87 18.78 22.14
C VAL A 233 12.34 18.79 22.11
N ALA A 234 11.70 18.64 23.27
CA ALA A 234 10.25 18.71 23.40
C ALA A 234 9.71 20.06 22.93
N GLY A 235 8.57 20.04 22.24
CA GLY A 235 8.00 21.23 21.61
C GLY A 235 8.61 21.60 20.25
N ASN A 236 9.73 21.00 19.85
CA ASN A 236 10.38 21.22 18.55
C ASN A 236 10.46 19.93 17.70
N HIS A 237 9.31 19.30 17.45
CA HIS A 237 9.19 18.06 16.68
C HIS A 237 10.07 16.88 17.16
N GLY A 238 10.43 16.84 18.45
CA GLY A 238 11.31 15.83 19.02
C GLY A 238 10.86 14.38 18.79
N ASP A 239 9.55 14.14 18.78
CA ASP A 239 8.96 12.83 18.49
C ASP A 239 9.29 12.31 17.08
N THR A 240 9.11 13.18 16.08
CA THR A 240 9.43 12.90 14.68
C THR A 240 10.93 12.73 14.48
N ALA A 241 11.75 13.57 15.12
CA ALA A 241 13.20 13.46 15.06
C ALA A 241 13.68 12.11 15.62
N THR A 242 13.18 11.73 16.79
CA THR A 242 13.51 10.46 17.46
C THR A 242 13.05 9.25 16.64
N PHE A 243 11.85 9.31 16.05
CA PHE A 243 11.35 8.26 15.16
C PHE A 243 12.24 8.07 13.91
N ARG A 244 12.76 9.16 13.33
CA ARG A 244 13.69 9.10 12.19
C ARG A 244 15.01 8.44 12.60
N VAL A 245 15.59 8.79 13.75
CA VAL A 245 16.80 8.13 14.27
C VAL A 245 16.55 6.62 14.47
N CYS A 246 15.39 6.26 15.03
CA CYS A 246 15.00 4.85 15.18
C CYS A 246 14.93 4.12 13.83
N CYS A 247 14.37 4.75 12.78
CA CYS A 247 14.34 4.18 11.43
C CYS A 247 15.75 3.92 10.87
N ARG A 248 16.68 4.86 11.08
CA ARG A 248 18.08 4.74 10.66
C ARG A 248 18.77 3.55 11.32
N LEU A 249 18.51 3.32 12.60
CA LEU A 249 19.13 2.23 13.37
C LEU A 249 18.58 0.86 13.00
N VAL A 250 17.27 0.64 13.15
CA VAL A 250 16.68 -0.71 12.98
C VAL A 250 16.46 -1.09 11.52
N ARG A 251 16.41 -0.11 10.62
CA ARG A 251 16.27 -0.36 9.17
C ARG A 251 17.55 -0.02 8.44
N GLY A 252 18.02 1.22 8.52
CA GLY A 252 19.24 1.64 7.81
C GLY A 252 20.47 0.80 8.13
N PHE A 253 20.76 0.57 9.42
CA PHE A 253 21.86 -0.30 9.89
C PHE A 253 21.44 -1.75 10.17
N ALA A 254 20.15 -2.06 10.08
CA ALA A 254 19.58 -3.38 10.35
C ALA A 254 19.89 -3.94 11.76
N LEU A 255 20.07 -3.07 12.76
CA LEU A 255 20.35 -3.47 14.14
C LEU A 255 19.16 -4.19 14.79
N GLY A 256 19.44 -5.05 15.78
CA GLY A 256 18.45 -5.54 16.75
C GLY A 256 17.89 -4.43 17.65
N ASP A 257 16.80 -4.70 18.37
CA ASP A 257 16.18 -3.68 19.23
C ASP A 257 17.06 -3.33 20.44
N ASP A 258 17.70 -4.32 21.07
CA ASP A 258 18.61 -4.09 22.19
C ASP A 258 19.89 -3.36 21.74
N GLU A 259 20.46 -3.77 20.60
CA GLU A 259 21.59 -3.08 19.97
C GLU A 259 21.26 -1.63 19.59
N ALA A 260 20.08 -1.38 19.02
CA ALA A 260 19.65 -0.03 18.67
C ALA A 260 19.38 0.83 19.92
N LEU A 261 18.90 0.23 21.00
CA LEU A 261 18.67 0.90 22.28
C LEU A 261 19.99 1.31 22.94
N ASP A 262 20.99 0.42 22.93
CA ASP A 262 22.36 0.71 23.40
C ASP A 262 22.99 1.87 22.63
N VAL A 263 22.78 1.90 21.30
CA VAL A 263 23.27 2.99 20.45
C VAL A 263 22.52 4.29 20.77
N LEU A 264 21.19 4.26 20.92
CA LEU A 264 20.36 5.41 21.26
C LEU A 264 20.68 6.02 22.62
N ALA A 265 21.12 5.24 23.60
CA ALA A 265 21.36 5.72 24.97
C ALA A 265 22.29 6.95 25.02
N SER A 266 23.36 6.93 24.22
CA SER A 266 24.33 8.05 24.19
C SER A 266 23.74 9.32 23.56
N TRP A 267 22.94 9.19 22.50
CA TRP A 267 22.25 10.32 21.85
C TRP A 267 21.06 10.84 22.66
N ASN A 268 20.34 9.95 23.35
CA ASN A 268 19.19 10.26 24.19
C ASN A 268 19.59 11.08 25.44
N SER A 269 20.80 10.88 25.96
CA SER A 269 21.30 11.65 27.12
C SER A 269 21.40 13.17 26.85
N ALA A 270 21.51 13.56 25.58
CA ALA A 270 21.51 14.95 25.14
C ALA A 270 20.12 15.48 24.73
N CYS A 271 19.07 14.64 24.73
CA CYS A 271 17.69 15.04 24.44
C CYS A 271 17.06 15.77 25.65
N LEU A 272 16.12 16.67 25.38
CA LEU A 272 15.50 17.52 26.40
C LEU A 272 13.96 17.50 26.32
N PRO A 273 13.25 16.81 27.24
CA PRO A 273 13.80 15.87 28.23
C PRO A 273 14.30 14.58 27.54
N PRO A 274 15.18 13.80 28.21
CA PRO A 274 15.52 12.46 27.75
C PRO A 274 14.28 11.57 27.69
N TRP A 275 14.22 10.70 26.68
CA TRP A 275 13.16 9.71 26.54
C TRP A 275 13.34 8.57 27.54
N SER A 276 12.24 8.01 28.03
CA SER A 276 12.28 6.75 28.79
C SER A 276 12.62 5.58 27.88
N GLU A 277 13.16 4.51 28.46
CA GLU A 277 13.51 3.29 27.74
C GLU A 277 12.28 2.63 27.07
N GLU A 278 11.12 2.68 27.72
CA GLU A 278 9.85 2.16 27.18
C GLU A 278 9.40 2.94 25.94
N GLU A 279 9.50 4.28 25.97
CA GLU A 279 9.17 5.12 24.83
C GLU A 279 10.12 4.86 23.64
N LEU A 280 11.42 4.70 23.90
CA LEU A 280 12.39 4.36 22.85
C LEU A 280 12.10 2.98 22.25
N ARG A 281 11.77 1.97 23.07
CA ARG A 281 11.35 0.65 22.54
C ARG A 281 10.10 0.74 21.68
N ALA A 282 9.10 1.52 22.10
CA ALA A 282 7.90 1.74 21.30
C ALA A 282 8.22 2.45 19.96
N LYS A 283 9.16 3.40 19.95
CA LYS A 283 9.64 4.06 18.73
C LYS A 283 10.42 3.12 17.82
N LEU A 284 11.27 2.24 18.36
CA LEU A 284 12.00 1.22 17.61
C LEU A 284 11.04 0.21 16.96
N ALA A 285 10.07 -0.30 17.72
CA ALA A 285 9.02 -1.19 17.20
C ALA A 285 8.17 -0.51 16.11
N GLY A 286 7.81 0.76 16.34
CA GLY A 286 7.14 1.59 15.35
C GLY A 286 7.99 1.81 14.10
N ALA A 287 9.29 2.08 14.26
CA ALA A 287 10.23 2.30 13.17
C ALA A 287 10.43 1.05 12.32
N ARG A 288 10.49 -0.15 12.92
CA ARG A 288 10.50 -1.41 12.16
C ARG A 288 9.24 -1.58 11.32
N ARG A 289 8.09 -1.33 11.94
CA ARG A 289 6.77 -1.57 11.35
C ARG A 289 6.38 -0.54 10.29
N TYR A 290 6.76 0.72 10.49
CA TYR A 290 6.26 1.86 9.69
C TYR A 290 7.37 2.67 9.01
N GLY A 291 8.64 2.45 9.35
CA GLY A 291 9.78 3.12 8.73
C GLY A 291 9.93 2.75 7.26
N ARG A 292 10.32 3.73 6.45
CA ARG A 292 10.40 3.61 4.98
C ARG A 292 11.81 3.34 4.45
N GLU A 293 12.80 3.31 5.32
CA GLU A 293 14.19 3.11 4.94
C GLU A 293 14.44 1.66 4.47
N PRO A 294 15.31 1.44 3.46
CA PRO A 294 15.75 0.09 3.09
C PRO A 294 16.47 -0.59 4.24
N LEU A 295 16.20 -1.89 4.46
CA LEU A 295 16.94 -2.70 5.42
C LEU A 295 18.41 -2.79 4.98
N GLY A 296 19.35 -2.43 5.86
CA GLY A 296 20.79 -2.44 5.60
C GLY A 296 21.28 -1.35 4.63
N GLY A 297 20.43 -0.39 4.25
CA GLY A 297 20.75 0.63 3.26
C GLY A 297 21.92 1.55 3.65
N LEU A 298 22.31 1.59 4.92
CA LEU A 298 23.43 2.36 5.45
C LEU A 298 24.69 1.52 5.68
N LEU A 299 24.74 0.27 5.23
CA LEU A 299 25.91 -0.61 5.37
C LEU A 299 26.90 -0.48 4.18
N GLY A 300 26.46 -0.06 3.01
CA GLY A 300 27.18 -0.20 1.72
C GLY A 300 27.94 1.01 1.15
N GLY A 301 28.21 2.09 1.89
CA GLY A 301 28.94 3.27 1.37
C GLY A 301 29.69 4.07 2.44
N PRO A 302 30.45 5.13 2.11
CA PRO A 302 30.94 6.07 3.14
C PRO A 302 29.76 6.67 3.91
N ALA A 303 29.94 6.93 5.22
CA ALA A 303 28.86 7.39 6.11
C ALA A 303 28.14 8.61 5.50
N PRO A 304 26.82 8.53 5.23
CA PRO A 304 26.14 9.65 4.60
C PRO A 304 26.05 10.83 5.58
N HIS A 305 26.27 12.04 5.08
CA HIS A 305 26.00 13.25 5.86
C HIS A 305 24.48 13.41 6.09
N PRO A 306 24.05 13.88 7.28
CA PRO A 306 22.64 14.07 7.57
C PRO A 306 22.03 15.10 6.61
N SER A 307 21.10 14.66 5.77
CA SER A 307 20.32 15.57 4.91
C SER A 307 19.29 16.30 5.78
N ALA A 308 19.37 17.64 5.83
CA ALA A 308 18.34 18.48 6.43
C ALA A 308 17.09 18.47 5.54
N GLY A 309 15.94 18.07 6.10
CA GLY A 309 14.63 18.05 5.44
C GLY A 309 13.52 17.52 6.33
#